data_AF-A0A1E5Q6M0-F1
#
_entry.id   AF-A0A1E5Q6M0-F1
#
_cell.length_a   1.000
_cell.length_b   1.000
_cell.length_c   1.000
_cell.angle_alpha   90.00
_cell.angle_beta   90.00
_cell.angle_gamma   90.00
#
_symmetry.space_group_name_H-M   'P 1'
#
loop_
_entity.id
_entity.type
_entity.pdbx_description
1 polymer ?
#
loop_
_entity_poly.entity_id
_entity_poly.type
_entity_poly.pdbx_seq_one_letter_code
_entity_poly.pdbx_strand_id
1 'polypeptide(L)'
;MHLSTRRKIQLAIALQQPVIWFMKMLRRGPLVKCSRGGVNWELDLREGIDFSIFLLGCFEPSTSKALAILVQSGYYVIDIGANVGAHTLPLASLVGEQGKVIAFEPTRYAYSKLEKNVFLNPLLKERISVHQYMLADHMRAHLEEAIFSSWPLKMEAGLHSIHGGREMSTAGADVSTLDYFFQKNNVPRLDLIKMDVDGHECTVIKGSQNTLQKYMPTIVMEFAPYTLRERGESPSELLDLLKPYGYLLFDEKTGVQLPWSFEELSALVPKGGSRNIIAAISSPFAGKE
;
A
#
# COMPACT_ATOMS: atom_id res chain seq x y z
N MET A 1 -4.50 13.43 -19.36
CA MET A 1 -4.06 14.60 -18.57
C MET A 1 -3.81 14.13 -17.14
N HIS A 2 -2.55 14.04 -16.69
CA HIS A 2 -2.26 13.63 -15.31
C HIS A 2 -2.53 14.78 -14.34
N LEU A 3 -3.46 14.59 -13.40
CA LEU A 3 -3.73 15.56 -12.33
C LEU A 3 -2.61 15.47 -11.28
N SER A 4 -2.13 16.63 -10.82
CA SER A 4 -1.19 16.69 -9.69
C SER A 4 -1.86 16.22 -8.39
N THR A 5 -1.06 15.75 -7.42
CA THR A 5 -1.51 15.28 -6.11
C THR A 5 -2.41 16.30 -5.41
N ARG A 6 -2.01 17.57 -5.39
CA ARG A 6 -2.82 18.68 -4.83
C ARG A 6 -4.19 18.82 -5.51
N ARG A 7 -4.27 18.70 -6.83
CA ARG A 7 -5.55 18.77 -7.57
C ARG A 7 -6.46 17.58 -7.27
N LYS A 8 -5.89 16.38 -7.12
CA LYS A 8 -6.64 15.18 -6.70
C LYS A 8 -7.24 15.38 -5.31
N ILE A 9 -6.47 15.90 -4.36
CA ILE A 9 -6.93 16.20 -3.00
C ILE A 9 -8.06 17.23 -3.01
N GLN A 10 -7.90 18.34 -3.76
CA GLN A 10 -8.95 19.37 -3.89
C GLN A 10 -10.25 18.80 -4.47
N LEU A 11 -10.15 17.95 -5.50
CA LEU A 11 -11.30 17.28 -6.08
C LEU A 11 -11.97 16.34 -5.06
N ALA A 12 -11.20 15.56 -4.32
CA ALA A 12 -11.71 14.68 -3.28
C ALA A 12 -12.45 15.46 -2.18
N ILE A 13 -11.88 16.58 -1.71
CA ILE A 13 -12.54 17.48 -0.75
C ILE A 13 -13.86 18.01 -1.32
N ALA A 14 -13.86 18.50 -2.56
CA ALA A 14 -15.05 19.04 -3.21
C ALA A 14 -16.17 17.98 -3.36
N LEU A 15 -15.81 16.74 -3.67
CA LEU A 15 -16.76 15.60 -3.77
C LEU A 15 -17.27 15.14 -2.40
N GLN A 16 -16.45 15.28 -1.35
CA GLN A 16 -16.77 14.81 -0.01
C GLN A 16 -17.73 15.74 0.74
N GLN A 17 -17.62 17.06 0.55
CA GLN A 17 -18.47 18.02 1.28
C GLN A 17 -19.98 17.78 1.12
N PRO A 18 -20.53 17.57 -0.10
CA PRO A 18 -21.94 17.24 -0.27
C PRO A 18 -22.35 15.94 0.44
N VAL A 19 -21.48 14.92 0.43
CA VAL A 19 -21.73 13.63 1.08
C VAL A 19 -21.82 13.81 2.60
N ILE A 20 -20.85 14.52 3.20
CA ILE A 20 -20.86 14.80 4.65
C ILE A 20 -22.08 15.64 5.04
N TRP A 21 -22.45 16.63 4.23
CA TRP A 21 -23.64 17.44 4.45
C TRP A 21 -24.92 16.60 4.43
N PHE A 22 -25.07 15.73 3.43
CA PHE A 22 -26.21 14.82 3.32
C PHE A 22 -26.29 13.85 4.51
N MET A 23 -25.15 13.30 4.94
CA MET A 23 -25.08 12.44 6.13
C MET A 23 -25.55 13.15 7.40
N LYS A 24 -25.16 14.43 7.58
CA LYS A 24 -25.64 15.27 8.69
C LYS A 24 -27.15 15.52 8.61
N MET A 25 -27.69 15.75 7.42
CA MET A 25 -29.15 15.92 7.22
C MET A 25 -29.93 14.67 7.67
N LEU A 26 -29.35 13.49 7.45
CA LEU A 26 -29.88 12.21 7.94
C LEU A 26 -29.58 11.92 9.43
N ARG A 27 -29.02 12.89 10.17
CA ARG A 27 -28.55 12.73 11.57
C ARG A 27 -27.56 11.58 11.76
N ARG A 28 -26.74 11.31 10.74
CA ARG A 28 -25.67 10.29 10.78
C ARG A 28 -24.30 10.95 10.90
N GLY A 29 -23.38 10.27 11.59
CA GLY A 29 -21.98 10.67 11.69
C GLY A 29 -21.17 10.36 10.43
N PRO A 30 -19.90 10.82 10.37
CA PRO A 30 -18.99 10.53 9.26
C PRO A 30 -18.42 9.10 9.30
N LEU A 31 -18.54 8.39 10.43
CA LEU A 31 -18.21 6.98 10.53
C LEU A 31 -19.37 6.16 9.99
N VAL A 32 -19.11 5.34 8.98
CA VAL A 32 -20.12 4.55 8.28
C VAL A 32 -19.72 3.08 8.21
N LYS A 33 -20.72 2.21 8.35
CA LYS A 33 -20.58 0.79 7.99
C LYS A 33 -21.21 0.56 6.63
N CYS A 34 -20.48 -0.02 5.69
CA CYS A 34 -20.99 -0.31 4.35
C CYS A 34 -20.35 -1.57 3.76
N SER A 35 -20.94 -2.09 2.68
CA SER A 35 -20.36 -3.17 1.88
C SER A 35 -19.97 -2.65 0.50
N ARG A 36 -18.74 -2.97 0.07
CA ARG A 36 -18.14 -2.59 -1.22
C ARG A 36 -17.28 -3.74 -1.71
N GLY A 37 -17.50 -4.19 -2.94
CA GLY A 37 -16.74 -5.29 -3.54
C GLY A 37 -16.81 -6.61 -2.76
N GLY A 38 -17.93 -6.87 -2.08
CA GLY A 38 -18.09 -8.05 -1.20
C GLY A 38 -17.38 -7.95 0.15
N VAL A 39 -16.74 -6.83 0.46
CA VAL A 39 -16.07 -6.57 1.73
C VAL A 39 -16.91 -5.61 2.58
N ASN A 40 -17.07 -5.93 3.86
CA ASN A 40 -17.68 -5.05 4.86
C ASN A 40 -16.64 -4.12 5.47
N TRP A 41 -16.96 -2.84 5.57
CA TRP A 41 -16.04 -1.82 6.04
C TRP A 41 -16.65 -0.99 7.17
N GLU A 42 -15.82 -0.52 8.10
CA GLU A 42 -16.08 0.66 8.92
C GLU A 42 -15.16 1.78 8.44
N LEU A 43 -15.74 2.81 7.82
CA LEU A 43 -15.03 3.87 7.12
C LEU A 43 -15.25 5.22 7.79
N ASP A 44 -14.20 6.01 7.91
CA ASP A 44 -14.30 7.43 8.25
C ASP A 44 -14.30 8.27 6.99
N LEU A 45 -15.47 8.79 6.60
CA LEU A 45 -15.61 9.59 5.38
C LEU A 45 -14.80 10.90 5.39
N ARG A 46 -14.14 11.23 6.50
CA ARG A 46 -13.19 12.33 6.61
C ARG A 46 -11.80 12.00 6.05
N GLU A 47 -11.48 10.73 5.85
CA GLU A 47 -10.18 10.27 5.37
C GLU A 47 -10.25 9.95 3.86
N GLY A 48 -9.20 10.27 3.13
CA GLY A 48 -9.15 10.14 1.67
C GLY A 48 -9.28 8.70 1.18
N ILE A 49 -8.58 7.77 1.84
CA ILE A 49 -8.62 6.34 1.51
C ILE A 49 -10.02 5.78 1.75
N ASP A 50 -10.55 5.99 2.95
CA ASP A 50 -11.89 5.56 3.35
C ASP A 50 -12.99 6.15 2.43
N PHE A 51 -12.90 7.44 2.13
CA PHE A 51 -13.84 8.10 1.23
C PHE A 51 -13.77 7.54 -0.19
N SER A 52 -12.57 7.22 -0.70
CA SER A 52 -12.40 6.54 -1.99
C SER A 52 -13.09 5.18 -1.99
N ILE A 53 -12.91 4.37 -0.94
CA ILE A 53 -13.59 3.06 -0.82
C ILE A 53 -15.10 3.25 -0.77
N PHE A 54 -15.60 4.21 0.02
CA PHE A 54 -17.04 4.47 0.12
C PHE A 54 -17.66 4.87 -1.22
N LEU A 55 -17.02 5.77 -1.96
CA LEU A 55 -17.54 6.35 -3.18
C LEU A 55 -17.32 5.47 -4.41
N LEU A 56 -16.10 4.95 -4.58
CA LEU A 56 -15.66 4.23 -5.79
C LEU A 56 -15.61 2.71 -5.59
N GLY A 57 -15.76 2.23 -4.36
CA GLY A 57 -15.67 0.82 -4.01
C GLY A 57 -14.26 0.29 -3.79
N CYS A 58 -13.22 1.08 -4.07
CA CYS A 58 -11.82 0.72 -3.88
C CYS A 58 -10.94 1.97 -3.65
N PHE A 59 -9.70 1.73 -3.20
CA PHE A 59 -8.60 2.69 -3.26
C PHE A 59 -7.67 2.31 -4.41
N GLU A 60 -7.11 3.30 -5.10
CA GLU A 60 -6.24 3.12 -6.28
C GLU A 60 -6.79 2.10 -7.30
N PRO A 61 -7.79 2.46 -8.10
CA PRO A 61 -8.45 1.53 -9.03
C PRO A 61 -7.48 0.82 -9.99
N SER A 62 -6.40 1.50 -10.38
CA SER A 62 -5.34 0.94 -11.22
C SER A 62 -4.58 -0.19 -10.53
N THR A 63 -4.13 0.04 -9.29
CA THR A 63 -3.44 -0.95 -8.47
C THR A 63 -4.37 -2.11 -8.11
N SER A 64 -5.62 -1.82 -7.72
CA SER A 64 -6.65 -2.84 -7.50
C SER A 64 -6.85 -3.75 -8.71
N LYS A 65 -6.89 -3.17 -9.92
CA LYS A 65 -7.00 -3.93 -11.18
C LYS A 65 -5.75 -4.76 -11.46
N ALA A 66 -4.55 -4.20 -11.26
CA ALA A 66 -3.30 -4.93 -11.44
C ALA A 66 -3.24 -6.14 -10.49
N LEU A 67 -3.53 -5.95 -9.21
CA LEU A 67 -3.56 -7.04 -8.22
C LEU A 67 -4.57 -8.13 -8.60
N ALA A 68 -5.75 -7.77 -9.10
CA ALA A 68 -6.75 -8.74 -9.56
C ALA A 68 -6.29 -9.59 -10.77
N ILE A 69 -5.38 -9.07 -11.60
CA ILE A 69 -4.79 -9.82 -12.73
C ILE A 69 -3.61 -10.68 -12.28
N LEU A 70 -2.83 -10.19 -11.31
CA LEU A 70 -1.59 -10.83 -10.88
C LEU A 70 -1.83 -11.98 -9.90
N VAL A 71 -2.74 -11.79 -8.95
CA VAL A 71 -2.99 -12.73 -7.85
C VAL A 71 -3.84 -13.89 -8.32
N GLN A 72 -3.45 -15.10 -7.93
CA GLN A 72 -4.20 -16.32 -8.18
C GLN A 72 -4.61 -16.99 -6.87
N SER A 73 -5.60 -17.88 -6.95
CA SER A 73 -5.99 -18.72 -5.81
C SER A 73 -4.79 -19.54 -5.31
N GLY A 74 -4.62 -19.61 -3.99
CA GLY A 74 -3.49 -20.28 -3.32
C GLY A 74 -2.23 -19.42 -3.17
N TYR A 75 -2.23 -18.17 -3.63
CA TYR A 75 -1.07 -17.27 -3.47
C TYR A 75 -0.85 -16.85 -2.03
N TYR A 76 0.41 -16.65 -1.68
CA TYR A 76 0.84 -15.97 -0.48
C TYR A 76 1.27 -14.56 -0.86
N VAL A 77 0.53 -13.58 -0.36
CA VAL A 77 0.70 -12.18 -0.68
C VAL A 77 1.08 -11.41 0.58
N ILE A 78 1.99 -10.46 0.44
CA ILE A 78 2.30 -9.48 1.49
C ILE A 78 1.75 -8.12 1.10
N ASP A 79 1.10 -7.43 2.03
CA ASP A 79 0.71 -6.02 1.92
C ASP A 79 1.52 -5.20 2.93
N ILE A 80 2.52 -4.46 2.47
CA ILE A 80 3.38 -3.61 3.29
C ILE A 80 2.88 -2.17 3.15
N GLY A 81 2.61 -1.54 4.30
CA GLY A 81 1.83 -0.30 4.34
C GLY A 81 0.35 -0.59 4.08
N ALA A 82 -0.20 -1.56 4.81
CA ALA A 82 -1.57 -2.04 4.61
C ALA A 82 -2.63 -0.97 4.95
N ASN A 83 -2.27 0.04 5.75
CA ASN A 83 -3.14 1.12 6.18
C ASN A 83 -4.48 0.60 6.73
N VAL A 84 -5.63 1.06 6.23
CA VAL A 84 -6.97 0.56 6.65
C VAL A 84 -7.34 -0.82 6.10
N GLY A 85 -6.44 -1.47 5.35
CA GLY A 85 -6.67 -2.74 4.67
C GLY A 85 -7.27 -2.62 3.27
N ALA A 86 -7.15 -1.45 2.64
CA ALA A 86 -7.77 -1.14 1.35
C ALA A 86 -7.40 -2.14 0.24
N HIS A 87 -6.16 -2.64 0.27
CA HIS A 87 -5.69 -3.71 -0.62
C HIS A 87 -5.69 -5.08 0.08
N THR A 88 -5.36 -5.16 1.36
CA THR A 88 -5.39 -6.40 2.17
C THR A 88 -6.69 -7.20 2.05
N LEU A 89 -7.85 -6.54 2.21
CA LEU A 89 -9.15 -7.24 2.21
C LEU A 89 -9.51 -7.78 0.82
N PRO A 90 -9.43 -7.00 -0.28
CA PRO A 90 -9.57 -7.54 -1.63
C PRO A 90 -8.57 -8.66 -1.96
N LEU A 91 -7.31 -8.52 -1.56
CA LEU A 91 -6.29 -9.56 -1.74
C LEU A 91 -6.73 -10.87 -1.07
N ALA A 92 -7.30 -10.83 0.13
CA ALA A 92 -7.79 -12.02 0.82
C ALA A 92 -8.93 -12.73 0.08
N SER A 93 -9.72 -11.98 -0.68
CA SER A 93 -10.71 -12.56 -1.59
C SER A 93 -10.04 -13.26 -2.77
N LEU A 94 -9.05 -12.60 -3.40
CA LEU A 94 -8.35 -13.09 -4.60
C LEU A 94 -7.53 -14.36 -4.34
N VAL A 95 -6.81 -14.41 -3.20
CA VAL A 95 -5.96 -15.56 -2.87
C VAL A 95 -6.75 -16.82 -2.53
N GLY A 96 -8.06 -16.74 -2.30
CA GLY A 96 -8.91 -17.89 -2.01
C GLY A 96 -8.59 -18.60 -0.68
N GLU A 97 -9.24 -19.72 -0.42
CA GLU A 97 -9.16 -20.44 0.87
C GLU A 97 -7.79 -21.05 1.18
N GLN A 98 -7.02 -21.37 0.14
CA GLN A 98 -5.69 -21.97 0.28
C GLN A 98 -4.56 -20.91 0.32
N GLY A 99 -4.91 -19.65 0.08
CA GLY A 99 -3.96 -18.55 0.06
C GLY A 99 -3.88 -17.80 1.39
N LYS A 100 -2.90 -16.91 1.48
CA LYS A 100 -2.66 -16.11 2.69
C LYS A 100 -2.31 -14.67 2.31
N VAL A 101 -2.80 -13.73 3.10
CA VAL A 101 -2.35 -12.33 3.08
C VAL A 101 -1.69 -12.00 4.41
N ILE A 102 -0.45 -11.50 4.35
CA ILE A 102 0.30 -11.03 5.51
C ILE A 102 0.40 -9.51 5.39
N ALA A 103 -0.27 -8.79 6.28
CA ALA A 103 -0.38 -7.34 6.24
C ALA A 103 0.49 -6.70 7.34
N PHE A 104 1.29 -5.71 6.96
CA PHE A 104 2.14 -4.93 7.87
C PHE A 104 1.69 -3.47 7.88
N GLU A 105 1.39 -2.95 9.06
CA GLU A 105 1.02 -1.55 9.27
C GLU A 105 1.53 -1.07 10.64
N PRO A 106 2.54 -0.18 10.70
CA PRO A 106 3.15 0.21 11.96
C PRO A 106 2.32 1.21 12.78
N THR A 107 1.52 2.06 12.13
CA THR A 107 0.84 3.12 12.88
C THR A 107 -0.34 2.57 13.66
N ARG A 108 -0.44 2.93 14.95
CA ARG A 108 -1.57 2.49 15.79
C ARG A 108 -2.91 2.91 15.20
N TYR A 109 -2.94 4.09 14.56
CA TYR A 109 -4.12 4.63 13.91
C TYR A 109 -4.63 3.72 12.79
N ALA A 110 -3.80 3.42 11.79
CA ALA A 110 -4.23 2.64 10.65
C ALA A 110 -4.34 1.15 10.97
N TYR A 111 -3.42 0.62 11.81
CA TYR A 111 -3.49 -0.75 12.30
C TYR A 111 -4.82 -1.05 13.01
N SER A 112 -5.29 -0.14 13.88
CA SER A 112 -6.58 -0.31 14.55
C SER A 112 -7.77 -0.32 13.57
N LYS A 113 -7.68 0.41 12.46
CA LYS A 113 -8.71 0.41 11.41
C LYS A 113 -8.65 -0.87 10.59
N LEU A 114 -7.45 -1.33 10.24
CA LEU A 114 -7.21 -2.62 9.58
C LEU A 114 -7.79 -3.78 10.40
N GLU A 115 -7.47 -3.88 11.69
CA GLU A 115 -8.00 -4.94 12.56
C GLU A 115 -9.53 -4.95 12.59
N LYS A 116 -10.16 -3.77 12.72
CA LYS A 116 -11.62 -3.64 12.68
C LYS A 116 -12.19 -4.10 11.35
N ASN A 117 -11.62 -3.67 10.23
CA ASN A 117 -12.08 -4.06 8.90
C ASN A 117 -11.90 -5.57 8.67
N VAL A 118 -10.79 -6.16 9.11
CA VAL A 118 -10.59 -7.62 9.08
C VAL A 118 -11.63 -8.33 9.94
N PHE A 119 -11.91 -7.84 11.15
CA PHE A 119 -12.91 -8.42 12.05
C PHE A 119 -14.33 -8.42 11.47
N LEU A 120 -14.70 -7.41 10.69
CA LEU A 120 -15.99 -7.33 10.01
C LEU A 120 -16.18 -8.35 8.87
N ASN A 121 -15.12 -9.08 8.49
CA ASN A 121 -15.12 -10.02 7.38
C ASN A 121 -14.63 -11.41 7.84
N PRO A 122 -15.45 -12.18 8.58
CA PRO A 122 -15.03 -13.44 9.19
C PRO A 122 -14.47 -14.47 8.19
N LEU A 123 -15.03 -14.55 6.98
CA LEU A 123 -14.53 -15.46 5.94
C LEU A 123 -13.16 -15.06 5.38
N LEU A 124 -12.89 -13.76 5.29
CA LEU A 124 -11.60 -13.25 4.82
C LEU A 124 -10.56 -13.29 5.93
N LYS A 125 -10.97 -13.05 7.18
CA LYS A 125 -10.13 -13.03 8.37
C LYS A 125 -9.25 -14.27 8.50
N GLU A 126 -9.78 -15.47 8.21
CA GLU A 126 -9.00 -16.72 8.27
C GLU A 126 -7.76 -16.71 7.35
N ARG A 127 -7.84 -15.97 6.25
CA ARG A 127 -6.77 -15.85 5.23
C ARG A 127 -5.80 -14.72 5.54
N ILE A 128 -6.10 -13.87 6.52
CA ILE A 128 -5.31 -12.65 6.80
C ILE A 128 -4.56 -12.83 8.12
N SER A 129 -3.30 -12.42 8.16
CA SER A 129 -2.60 -12.12 9.41
C SER A 129 -2.13 -10.68 9.36
N VAL A 130 -2.51 -9.90 10.37
CA VAL A 130 -2.12 -8.48 10.50
C VAL A 130 -1.03 -8.37 11.55
N HIS A 131 -0.02 -7.54 11.29
CA HIS A 131 1.12 -7.34 12.18
C HIS A 131 1.42 -5.86 12.29
N GLN A 132 1.45 -5.35 13.53
CA GLN A 132 1.85 -3.96 13.79
C GLN A 132 3.37 -3.85 13.77
N TYR A 133 3.99 -3.97 12.59
CA TYR A 133 5.44 -3.87 12.42
C TYR A 133 5.84 -2.75 11.48
N MET A 134 6.94 -2.09 11.82
CA MET A 134 7.74 -1.33 10.86
C MET A 134 8.83 -2.26 10.31
N LEU A 135 8.77 -2.54 9.02
CA LEU A 135 9.81 -3.32 8.35
C LEU A 135 11.02 -2.43 8.08
N ALA A 136 12.19 -2.90 8.51
CA ALA A 136 13.46 -2.18 8.45
C ALA A 136 14.56 -3.01 7.77
N ASP A 137 15.73 -2.41 7.58
CA ASP A 137 16.91 -3.05 6.97
C ASP A 137 17.68 -3.97 7.93
N HIS A 138 17.55 -3.77 9.24
CA HIS A 138 18.13 -4.63 10.27
C HIS A 138 17.24 -4.74 11.52
N MET A 139 17.44 -5.81 12.28
CA MET A 139 16.78 -5.98 13.57
C MET A 139 17.26 -4.88 14.53
N ARG A 140 16.33 -4.32 15.32
CA ARG A 140 16.57 -3.22 16.27
C ARG A 140 16.88 -1.86 15.63
N ALA A 141 16.55 -1.67 14.35
CA ALA A 141 16.52 -0.33 13.77
C ALA A 141 15.61 0.59 14.61
N HIS A 142 15.87 1.89 14.56
CA HIS A 142 15.10 2.88 15.29
C HIS A 142 13.64 2.89 14.80
N LEU A 143 12.69 2.72 15.72
CA LEU A 143 11.28 2.91 15.44
C LEU A 143 10.97 4.41 15.47
N GLU A 144 10.63 4.99 14.32
CA GLU A 144 10.15 6.38 14.26
C GLU A 144 8.89 6.54 15.11
N GLU A 145 8.80 7.58 15.94
CA GLU A 145 7.67 7.78 16.86
C GLU A 145 6.33 7.99 16.15
N ALA A 146 6.38 8.57 14.95
CA ALA A 146 5.22 8.81 14.10
C ALA A 146 5.61 8.80 12.62
N ILE A 147 4.72 8.30 11.77
CA ILE A 147 4.85 8.33 10.31
C ILE A 147 3.50 8.64 9.65
N PHE A 148 3.50 9.03 8.38
CA PHE A 148 2.27 9.33 7.64
C PHE A 148 1.38 8.07 7.50
N SER A 149 0.10 8.21 7.87
CA SER A 149 -0.89 7.13 7.70
C SER A 149 -2.34 7.61 7.71
N SER A 150 -2.56 8.92 7.82
CA SER A 150 -3.88 9.57 7.78
C SER A 150 -3.88 10.64 6.70
N TRP A 151 -4.95 10.70 5.90
CA TRP A 151 -5.10 11.66 4.80
C TRP A 151 -6.43 12.39 4.95
N PRO A 152 -6.52 13.37 5.85
CA PRO A 152 -7.76 14.08 6.11
C PRO A 152 -8.18 14.92 4.89
N LEU A 153 -9.46 14.83 4.54
CA LEU A 153 -10.10 15.63 3.49
C LEU A 153 -10.56 16.99 4.02
N LYS A 154 -9.65 17.67 4.72
CA LYS A 154 -9.82 19.03 5.22
C LYS A 154 -8.46 19.69 5.35
N MET A 155 -8.39 20.98 5.07
CA MET A 155 -7.18 21.76 5.32
C MET A 155 -6.98 21.92 6.84
N GLU A 156 -5.88 21.38 7.35
CA GLU A 156 -5.47 21.43 8.76
C GLU A 156 -3.98 21.74 8.85
N ALA A 157 -3.54 22.26 10.01
CA ALA A 157 -2.11 22.46 10.28
C ALA A 157 -1.42 21.10 10.52
N GLY A 158 -0.14 21.00 10.13
CA GLY A 158 0.66 19.77 10.31
C GLY A 158 0.46 18.70 9.23
N LEU A 159 -0.22 19.02 8.13
CA LEU A 159 -0.31 18.13 6.96
C LEU A 159 0.92 18.29 6.06
N HIS A 160 1.36 17.20 5.45
CA HIS A 160 2.47 17.22 4.50
C HIS A 160 2.14 18.10 3.29
N SER A 161 3.08 18.93 2.87
CA SER A 161 2.84 20.00 1.89
C SER A 161 2.54 19.51 0.46
N ILE A 162 2.86 18.25 0.16
CA ILE A 162 2.69 17.62 -1.16
C ILE A 162 1.50 16.66 -1.17
N HIS A 163 1.54 15.61 -0.34
CA HIS A 163 0.53 14.55 -0.32
C HIS A 163 -0.58 14.75 0.74
N GLY A 164 -0.48 15.75 1.61
CA GLY A 164 -1.53 16.07 2.60
C GLY A 164 -1.67 15.04 3.72
N GLY A 165 -0.69 14.14 3.87
CA GLY A 165 -0.69 13.13 4.93
C GLY A 165 -0.43 13.77 6.29
N ARG A 166 -0.97 13.16 7.35
CA ARG A 166 -0.71 13.49 8.74
C ARG A 166 0.04 12.33 9.39
N GLU A 167 1.10 12.68 10.13
CA GLU A 167 1.84 11.72 10.94
C GLU A 167 0.97 11.19 12.08
N MET A 168 0.99 9.88 12.27
CA MET A 168 0.31 9.20 13.36
C MET A 168 1.32 8.34 14.10
N SER A 169 1.10 8.19 15.41
CA SER A 169 2.03 7.46 16.26
C SER A 169 2.15 5.99 15.86
N THR A 170 3.38 5.49 15.89
CA THR A 170 3.75 4.08 15.75
C THR A 170 3.71 3.32 17.08
N ALA A 171 3.19 3.94 18.15
CA ALA A 171 3.14 3.34 19.47
C ALA A 171 2.50 1.94 19.44
N GLY A 172 3.22 0.97 20.01
CA GLY A 172 2.83 -0.44 20.02
C GLY A 172 3.36 -1.25 18.84
N ALA A 173 4.01 -0.62 17.85
CA ALA A 173 4.68 -1.36 16.80
C ALA A 173 6.01 -1.96 17.28
N ASP A 174 6.36 -3.12 16.73
CA ASP A 174 7.75 -3.61 16.77
C ASP A 174 8.48 -3.31 15.45
N VAL A 175 9.80 -3.45 15.49
CA VAL A 175 10.67 -3.36 14.32
C VAL A 175 11.16 -4.75 13.94
N SER A 176 11.10 -5.07 12.64
CA SER A 176 11.59 -6.35 12.12
C SER A 176 12.15 -6.20 10.72
N THR A 177 12.91 -7.19 10.25
CA THR A 177 13.21 -7.34 8.83
C THR A 177 12.27 -8.35 8.21
N LEU A 178 12.06 -8.28 6.90
CA LEU A 178 11.22 -9.26 6.23
C LEU A 178 11.85 -10.67 6.30
N ASP A 179 13.17 -10.74 6.17
CA ASP A 179 13.92 -11.99 6.27
C ASP A 179 13.74 -12.67 7.64
N TYR A 180 13.87 -11.90 8.73
CA TYR A 180 13.67 -12.45 10.07
C TYR A 180 12.22 -12.89 10.27
N PHE A 181 11.25 -12.11 9.80
CA PHE A 181 9.85 -12.49 9.87
C PHE A 181 9.58 -13.81 9.15
N PHE A 182 10.11 -13.98 7.94
CA PHE A 182 9.96 -15.20 7.15
C PHE A 182 10.60 -16.41 7.82
N GLN A 183 11.81 -16.24 8.35
CA GLN A 183 12.51 -17.27 9.10
C GLN A 183 11.73 -17.70 10.35
N LYS A 184 11.30 -16.73 11.16
CA LYS A 184 10.59 -16.98 12.44
C LYS A 184 9.24 -17.66 12.25
N ASN A 185 8.49 -17.26 11.22
CA ASN A 185 7.12 -17.74 10.99
C ASN A 185 7.05 -18.94 10.04
N ASN A 186 8.18 -19.43 9.52
CA ASN A 186 8.25 -20.55 8.56
C ASN A 186 7.30 -20.36 7.38
N VAL A 187 7.25 -19.16 6.81
CA VAL A 187 6.35 -18.86 5.69
C VAL A 187 6.80 -19.69 4.47
N PRO A 188 5.96 -20.62 3.96
CA PRO A 188 6.42 -21.63 3.01
C PRO A 188 6.59 -21.07 1.60
N ARG A 189 5.99 -19.93 1.31
CA ARG A 189 5.81 -19.37 -0.03
C ARG A 189 5.64 -17.86 0.02
N LEU A 190 6.04 -17.19 -1.05
CA LEU A 190 5.73 -15.80 -1.32
C LEU A 190 5.62 -15.60 -2.82
N ASP A 191 4.44 -15.21 -3.31
CA ASP A 191 4.18 -15.05 -4.75
C ASP A 191 4.10 -13.57 -5.15
N LEU A 192 3.59 -12.71 -4.25
CA LEU A 192 3.46 -11.27 -4.51
C LEU A 192 3.71 -10.42 -3.26
N ILE A 193 4.39 -9.29 -3.44
CA ILE A 193 4.49 -8.20 -2.46
C ILE A 193 3.79 -6.98 -3.05
N LYS A 194 2.83 -6.40 -2.33
CA LYS A 194 2.41 -5.01 -2.52
C LYS A 194 3.14 -4.16 -1.49
N MET A 195 3.77 -3.07 -1.91
CA MET A 195 4.57 -2.19 -1.05
C MET A 195 4.25 -0.72 -1.34
N ASP A 196 3.78 -0.01 -0.32
CA ASP A 196 3.57 1.43 -0.37
C ASP A 196 3.83 1.96 1.04
N VAL A 197 5.03 2.49 1.25
CA VAL A 197 5.54 2.82 2.60
C VAL A 197 6.11 4.23 2.67
N ASP A 198 5.63 5.12 1.80
CA ASP A 198 5.92 6.56 1.81
C ASP A 198 7.43 6.89 1.93
N GLY A 199 8.28 6.21 1.15
CA GLY A 199 9.72 6.48 1.09
C GLY A 199 10.60 5.53 1.91
N HIS A 200 10.03 4.51 2.54
CA HIS A 200 10.79 3.44 3.22
C HIS A 200 11.10 2.24 2.33
N GLU A 201 10.86 2.33 1.01
CA GLU A 201 10.98 1.19 0.09
C GLU A 201 12.40 0.62 0.09
N CYS A 202 13.47 1.44 0.01
CA CYS A 202 14.83 0.88 0.00
C CYS A 202 15.16 0.19 1.33
N THR A 203 14.73 0.79 2.44
CA THR A 203 14.89 0.22 3.78
C THR A 203 14.23 -1.16 3.88
N VAL A 204 13.00 -1.32 3.41
CA VAL A 204 12.31 -2.62 3.39
C VAL A 204 13.03 -3.61 2.48
N ILE A 205 13.46 -3.18 1.29
CA ILE A 205 14.17 -4.05 0.34
C ILE A 205 15.50 -4.56 0.92
N LYS A 206 16.28 -3.70 1.58
CA LYS A 206 17.52 -4.09 2.29
C LYS A 206 17.27 -5.15 3.37
N GLY A 207 16.13 -5.09 4.05
CA GLY A 207 15.71 -6.08 5.06
C GLY A 207 15.08 -7.36 4.51
N SER A 208 15.04 -7.52 3.18
CA SER A 208 14.32 -8.61 2.51
C SER A 208 15.19 -9.43 1.56
N GLN A 209 16.52 -9.30 1.63
CA GLN A 209 17.43 -9.85 0.64
C GLN A 209 17.31 -11.37 0.48
N ASN A 210 17.30 -12.12 1.59
CA ASN A 210 17.18 -13.58 1.54
C ASN A 210 15.80 -14.01 1.04
N THR A 211 14.76 -13.27 1.42
CA THR A 211 13.38 -13.50 0.99
C THR A 211 13.24 -13.29 -0.51
N LEU A 212 13.73 -12.16 -1.04
CA LEU A 212 13.69 -11.84 -2.46
C LEU A 212 14.52 -12.83 -3.28
N GLN A 213 15.72 -13.19 -2.81
CA GLN A 213 16.56 -14.18 -3.49
C GLN A 213 15.90 -15.57 -3.53
N LYS A 214 15.23 -15.98 -2.45
CA LYS A 214 14.62 -17.31 -2.34
C LYS A 214 13.33 -17.44 -3.14
N TYR A 215 12.44 -16.45 -3.04
CA TYR A 215 11.08 -16.56 -3.58
C TYR A 215 10.88 -15.78 -4.89
N MET A 216 11.70 -14.77 -5.16
CA MET A 216 11.59 -13.90 -6.34
C MET A 216 10.16 -13.46 -6.67
N PRO A 217 9.40 -12.93 -5.69
CA PRO A 217 7.99 -12.62 -5.89
C PRO A 217 7.80 -11.50 -6.91
N THR A 218 6.58 -11.39 -7.45
CA THR A 218 6.17 -10.17 -8.14
C THR A 218 6.04 -9.04 -7.11
N ILE A 219 6.59 -7.86 -7.38
CA ILE A 219 6.47 -6.71 -6.48
C ILE A 219 5.65 -5.64 -7.17
N VAL A 220 4.53 -5.24 -6.58
CA VAL A 220 3.76 -4.05 -6.98
C VAL A 220 4.08 -2.97 -5.97
N MET A 221 4.67 -1.86 -6.40
CA MET A 221 5.13 -0.82 -5.47
C MET A 221 4.96 0.59 -5.97
N GLU A 222 4.82 1.52 -5.04
CA GLU A 222 4.91 2.94 -5.34
C GLU A 222 6.35 3.35 -5.67
N PHE A 223 6.55 3.98 -6.82
CA PHE A 223 7.77 4.72 -7.13
C PHE A 223 7.50 6.21 -7.00
N ALA A 224 7.97 6.78 -5.89
CA ALA A 224 7.83 8.19 -5.54
C ALA A 224 9.21 8.82 -5.28
N PRO A 225 9.90 9.35 -6.31
CA PRO A 225 11.23 9.92 -6.13
C PRO A 225 11.33 11.06 -5.10
N TYR A 226 10.22 11.74 -4.79
CA TYR A 226 10.21 12.83 -3.84
C TYR A 226 10.20 12.34 -2.38
N THR A 227 9.45 11.28 -2.05
CA THR A 227 9.41 10.72 -0.69
C THR A 227 10.75 10.08 -0.33
N LEU A 228 11.36 9.35 -1.28
CA LEU A 228 12.71 8.79 -1.12
C LEU A 228 13.74 9.89 -0.78
N ARG A 229 13.70 11.02 -1.50
CA ARG A 229 14.58 12.17 -1.21
C ARG A 229 14.30 12.81 0.14
N GLU A 230 13.04 12.92 0.54
CA GLU A 230 12.65 13.46 1.86
C GLU A 230 13.18 12.58 3.01
N ARG A 231 13.34 11.28 2.77
CA ARG A 231 13.97 10.32 3.68
C ARG A 231 15.50 10.25 3.58
N GLY A 232 16.11 11.07 2.73
CA GLY A 232 17.56 11.05 2.49
C GLY A 232 18.04 9.84 1.70
N GLU A 233 17.13 9.06 1.12
CA GLU A 233 17.44 7.95 0.23
C GLU A 233 17.63 8.44 -1.22
N SER A 234 18.45 7.73 -2.00
CA SER A 234 18.55 8.01 -3.43
C SER A 234 17.44 7.26 -4.17
N PRO A 235 16.60 7.92 -4.98
CA PRO A 235 15.64 7.20 -5.81
C PRO A 235 16.25 6.18 -6.79
N SER A 236 17.53 6.35 -7.16
CA SER A 236 18.25 5.35 -7.95
C SER A 236 18.58 4.09 -7.15
N GLU A 237 18.75 4.22 -5.83
CA GLU A 237 19.11 3.11 -4.94
C GLU A 237 18.05 2.03 -4.93
N LEU A 238 16.77 2.40 -4.94
CA LEU A 238 15.67 1.42 -5.04
C LEU A 238 15.83 0.53 -6.27
N LEU A 239 16.18 1.13 -7.41
CA LEU A 239 16.41 0.41 -8.66
C LEU A 239 17.67 -0.46 -8.56
N ASP A 240 18.76 0.09 -8.03
CA ASP A 240 20.03 -0.63 -7.86
C ASP A 240 19.89 -1.82 -6.90
N LEU A 241 19.01 -1.74 -5.89
CA LEU A 241 18.73 -2.83 -4.97
C LEU A 241 17.93 -3.96 -5.63
N LEU A 242 17.04 -3.66 -6.58
CA LEU A 242 16.18 -4.65 -7.22
C LEU A 242 16.85 -5.33 -8.42
N LYS A 243 17.74 -4.62 -9.10
CA LYS A 243 18.42 -5.08 -10.33
C LYS A 243 19.15 -6.42 -10.18
N PRO A 244 19.85 -6.74 -9.07
CA PRO A 244 20.56 -8.02 -8.90
C PRO A 244 19.64 -9.25 -8.91
N TYR A 245 18.35 -9.10 -8.61
CA TYR A 245 17.40 -10.22 -8.62
C TYR A 245 16.86 -10.55 -10.02
N GLY A 246 17.30 -9.84 -11.07
CA GLY A 246 16.89 -10.12 -12.45
C GLY A 246 15.47 -9.65 -12.79
N TYR A 247 14.92 -8.72 -12.00
CA TYR A 247 13.61 -8.15 -12.30
C TYR A 247 13.59 -7.36 -13.61
N LEU A 248 12.40 -7.28 -14.20
CA LEU A 248 12.03 -6.31 -15.21
C LEU A 248 10.97 -5.38 -14.60
N LEU A 249 10.98 -4.11 -15.01
CA LEU A 249 10.02 -3.12 -14.54
C LEU A 249 8.88 -2.97 -15.55
N PHE A 250 7.65 -2.84 -15.06
CA PHE A 250 6.46 -2.62 -15.88
C PHE A 250 5.58 -1.54 -15.25
N ASP A 251 4.88 -0.81 -16.10
CA ASP A 251 3.86 0.13 -15.67
C ASP A 251 2.63 -0.65 -15.18
N GLU A 252 2.13 -0.33 -13.98
CA GLU A 252 1.03 -1.11 -13.37
C GLU A 252 -0.25 -1.10 -14.23
N LYS A 253 -0.47 -0.04 -15.02
CA LYS A 253 -1.75 0.22 -15.70
C LYS A 253 -1.78 -0.41 -17.06
N THR A 254 -0.66 -0.31 -17.75
CA THR A 254 -0.54 -0.67 -19.16
C THR A 254 0.20 -1.98 -19.35
N GLY A 255 0.97 -2.43 -18.37
CA GLY A 255 1.85 -3.60 -18.51
C GLY A 255 3.03 -3.38 -19.45
N VAL A 256 3.22 -2.14 -19.93
CA VAL A 256 4.36 -1.78 -20.79
C VAL A 256 5.63 -1.84 -19.96
N GLN A 257 6.68 -2.45 -20.51
CA GLN A 257 7.98 -2.51 -19.87
C GLN A 257 8.58 -1.11 -19.73
N LEU A 258 9.11 -0.82 -18.55
CA LEU A 258 9.69 0.45 -18.16
C LEU A 258 11.23 0.39 -18.19
N PRO A 259 11.89 1.54 -18.37
CA PRO A 259 13.34 1.62 -18.31
C PRO A 259 13.87 1.44 -16.89
N TRP A 260 15.12 0.96 -16.79
CA TRP A 260 15.86 0.84 -15.53
C TRP A 260 16.67 2.10 -15.17
N SER A 261 16.89 3.02 -16.12
CA SER A 261 17.55 4.30 -15.81
C SER A 261 16.65 5.13 -14.89
N PHE A 262 17.22 5.63 -13.79
CA PHE A 262 16.53 6.54 -12.91
C PHE A 262 16.06 7.79 -13.66
N GLU A 263 16.89 8.35 -14.54
CA GLU A 263 16.56 9.54 -15.33
C GLU A 263 15.34 9.30 -16.22
N GLU A 264 15.33 8.19 -16.95
CA GLU A 264 14.23 7.83 -17.85
C GLU A 264 12.95 7.51 -17.08
N LEU A 265 13.04 6.73 -15.99
CA LEU A 265 11.89 6.37 -15.18
C LEU A 265 11.31 7.58 -14.44
N SER A 266 12.16 8.42 -13.85
CA SER A 266 11.73 9.62 -13.14
C SER A 266 11.10 10.65 -14.07
N ALA A 267 11.48 10.71 -15.35
CA ALA A 267 10.82 11.57 -16.34
C ALA A 267 9.35 11.18 -16.57
N LEU A 268 8.97 9.92 -16.27
CA LEU A 268 7.60 9.44 -16.33
C LEU A 268 6.78 9.79 -15.08
N VAL A 269 7.40 10.32 -14.03
CA VAL A 269 6.73 10.69 -12.77
C VAL A 269 6.51 12.20 -12.72
N PRO A 270 5.27 12.70 -12.57
CA PRO A 270 5.03 14.12 -12.38
C PRO A 270 5.76 14.64 -11.13
N LYS A 271 6.26 15.88 -11.17
CA LYS A 271 6.92 16.51 -10.02
C LYS A 271 6.02 16.49 -8.77
N GLY A 272 6.54 15.96 -7.66
CA GLY A 272 5.79 15.81 -6.40
C GLY A 272 4.66 14.78 -6.48
N GLY A 273 4.75 13.86 -7.44
CA GLY A 273 3.85 12.73 -7.59
C GLY A 273 4.62 11.43 -7.55
N SER A 274 3.86 10.37 -7.80
CA SER A 274 4.34 8.99 -7.81
C SER A 274 3.78 8.25 -9.01
N ARG A 275 4.36 7.08 -9.26
CA ARG A 275 3.87 6.10 -10.22
C ARG A 275 4.04 4.73 -9.59
N ASN A 276 2.95 3.98 -9.52
CA ASN A 276 3.03 2.57 -9.15
C ASN A 276 3.61 1.75 -10.31
N ILE A 277 4.55 0.87 -10.00
CA ILE A 277 5.26 0.01 -10.94
C ILE A 277 5.20 -1.44 -10.47
N ILE A 278 5.48 -2.36 -11.40
CA ILE A 278 5.58 -3.79 -11.13
C ILE A 278 7.02 -4.23 -11.43
N ALA A 279 7.69 -4.86 -10.47
CA ALA A 279 8.92 -5.60 -10.68
C ALA A 279 8.59 -7.11 -10.76
N ALA A 280 8.91 -7.75 -11.89
CA ALA A 280 8.64 -9.17 -12.13
C ALA A 280 9.71 -9.82 -13.01
N ILE A 281 9.96 -11.12 -12.85
CA ILE A 281 10.98 -11.88 -13.61
C ILE A 281 10.54 -12.07 -15.09
N SER A 282 9.25 -11.96 -15.38
CA SER A 282 8.68 -12.06 -16.73
C SER A 282 7.48 -11.11 -16.88
N SER A 283 7.01 -10.90 -18.11
CA SER A 283 5.86 -10.04 -18.39
C SER A 283 4.63 -10.45 -17.55
N PRO A 284 4.13 -9.58 -16.65
CA PRO A 284 3.09 -9.93 -15.69
C PRO A 284 1.70 -10.10 -16.31
N PHE A 285 1.50 -9.59 -17.52
CA PHE A 285 0.20 -9.54 -18.23
C PHE A 285 0.13 -10.45 -19.46
N ALA A 286 1.20 -11.20 -19.77
CA ALA A 286 1.20 -12.11 -20.92
C ALA A 286 0.14 -13.21 -20.76
N GLY A 287 -0.84 -13.25 -21.68
CA GLY A 287 -1.89 -14.28 -21.70
C GLY A 287 -3.04 -14.07 -20.69
N LYS A 288 -3.16 -12.88 -20.11
CA LYS A 288 -4.22 -12.52 -19.15
C LYS A 288 -4.99 -11.30 -19.66
N GLU A 289 -5.95 -11.51 -20.58
CA GLU A 289 -6.94 -10.50 -21.01
C GLU A 289 -8.28 -10.70 -20.29
#